data_AF-A0A4V1CGN3-F1
#
_entry.id   AF-A0A4V1CGN3-F1
#
_cell.length_a   1.000
_cell.length_b   1.000
_cell.length_c   1.000
_cell.angle_alpha   90.00
_cell.angle_beta   90.00
_cell.angle_gamma   90.00
#
_symmetry.space_group_name_H-M   'P 1'
#
loop_
_entity.id
_entity.type
_entity.pdbx_description
1 polymer ?
#
loop_
_entity_poly.entity_id
_entity_poly.type
_entity_poly.pdbx_seq_one_letter_code
_entity_poly.pdbx_strand_id
1 'polypeptide(L)'
;MLSFRVVMFTAVVAAAAWTPVRAHAESRAQASAALLPLSDQDEWSTQETGCTSTFAVGGHDYLQLVGTELLLRDQQGLHSCRLTTVATEDLEIGRGTVSCSGYRLRIRSSGKATSNPASDSSSRRAVLTIDRAGVATSMRGIWGVAC
;
A
#
# COMPACT_ATOMS: atom_id res chain seq x y z
N MET A 1 -78.87 -12.56 40.11
CA MET A 1 -78.30 -11.69 39.06
C MET A 1 -76.83 -12.04 38.92
N LEU A 2 -76.45 -12.63 37.78
CA LEU A 2 -75.08 -13.03 37.44
C LEU A 2 -74.21 -11.78 37.20
N SER A 3 -73.00 -11.75 37.77
CA SER A 3 -71.95 -10.79 37.40
C SER A 3 -70.86 -11.54 36.64
N PHE A 4 -70.74 -11.25 35.34
CA PHE A 4 -69.75 -11.83 34.44
C PHE A 4 -68.33 -11.33 34.77
N ARG A 5 -67.39 -12.27 34.90
CA ARG A 5 -65.95 -11.98 35.06
C ARG A 5 -65.32 -11.77 33.69
N VAL A 6 -64.77 -10.57 33.47
CA VAL A 6 -63.88 -10.27 32.33
C VAL A 6 -62.45 -10.52 32.78
N VAL A 7 -61.77 -11.48 32.16
CA VAL A 7 -60.35 -11.76 32.38
C VAL A 7 -59.55 -10.95 31.36
N MET A 8 -58.83 -9.94 31.85
CA MET A 8 -57.96 -9.07 31.06
C MET A 8 -56.61 -9.77 30.88
N PHE A 9 -56.22 -10.06 29.63
CA PHE A 9 -54.90 -10.60 29.30
C PHE A 9 -53.85 -9.47 29.37
N THR A 10 -52.86 -9.62 30.24
CA THR A 10 -51.69 -8.74 30.35
C THR A 10 -50.66 -9.10 29.26
N ALA A 11 -50.36 -8.14 28.40
CA ALA A 11 -49.27 -8.21 27.43
C ALA A 11 -47.92 -7.99 28.12
N VAL A 12 -47.00 -8.95 28.02
CA VAL A 12 -45.61 -8.81 28.48
C VAL A 12 -44.76 -8.37 27.29
N VAL A 13 -44.37 -7.09 27.28
CA VAL A 13 -43.36 -6.55 26.35
C VAL A 13 -41.99 -6.85 26.96
N ALA A 14 -41.29 -7.85 26.41
CA ALA A 14 -39.91 -8.15 26.79
C ALA A 14 -38.96 -7.13 26.13
N ALA A 15 -38.46 -6.18 26.92
CA ALA A 15 -37.37 -5.29 26.55
C ALA A 15 -36.03 -6.07 26.63
N ALA A 16 -35.50 -6.50 25.48
CA ALA A 16 -34.18 -7.08 25.38
C ALA A 16 -33.12 -5.97 25.31
N ALA A 17 -32.61 -5.54 26.45
CA ALA A 17 -31.40 -4.76 26.56
C ALA A 17 -30.19 -5.67 26.32
N TRP A 18 -29.53 -5.55 25.17
CA TRP A 18 -28.27 -6.23 24.90
C TRP A 18 -27.16 -5.19 24.72
N THR A 19 -26.12 -5.42 25.50
CA THR A 19 -25.01 -4.54 25.84
C THR A 19 -24.13 -4.22 24.62
N PRO A 20 -23.55 -3.00 24.54
CA PRO A 20 -22.56 -2.72 23.52
C PRO A 20 -21.32 -3.57 23.80
N VAL A 21 -21.04 -4.51 22.90
CA VAL A 21 -19.76 -5.23 22.83
C VAL A 21 -18.68 -4.16 22.75
N ARG A 22 -17.88 -4.02 23.81
CA ARG A 22 -16.58 -3.35 23.75
C ARG A 22 -15.69 -4.20 22.84
N ALA A 23 -15.77 -3.95 21.54
CA ALA A 23 -14.70 -4.30 20.65
C ALA A 23 -13.44 -3.67 21.25
N HIS A 24 -12.53 -4.52 21.73
CA HIS A 24 -11.18 -4.11 22.03
C HIS A 24 -10.63 -3.55 20.72
N ALA A 25 -10.73 -2.22 20.57
CA ALA A 25 -9.84 -1.50 19.69
C ALA A 25 -8.47 -1.75 20.29
N GLU A 26 -7.79 -2.75 19.73
CA GLU A 26 -6.39 -3.04 19.97
C GLU A 26 -5.64 -1.75 19.67
N SER A 27 -5.46 -0.98 20.73
CA SER A 27 -4.77 0.27 20.69
C SER A 27 -3.33 -0.08 20.32
N ARG A 28 -2.83 0.56 19.26
CA ARG A 28 -1.42 0.94 19.17
C ARG A 28 -0.43 -0.19 18.83
N ALA A 29 -0.82 -1.13 17.97
CA ALA A 29 0.13 -1.55 16.93
C ALA A 29 0.07 -0.48 15.85
N GLN A 30 0.72 0.65 16.12
CA GLN A 30 1.05 1.66 15.13
C GLN A 30 2.09 1.00 14.22
N ALA A 31 1.62 0.10 13.34
CA ALA A 31 2.45 -0.53 12.34
C ALA A 31 3.04 0.61 11.52
N SER A 32 4.34 0.80 11.68
CA SER A 32 5.17 1.71 10.92
C SER A 32 5.12 1.27 9.45
N ALA A 33 4.04 1.61 8.74
CA ALA A 33 3.90 1.45 7.30
C ALA A 33 4.78 2.48 6.54
N ALA A 34 5.83 2.99 7.18
CA ALA A 34 6.79 3.89 6.58
C ALA A 34 7.89 3.04 5.98
N LEU A 35 7.91 2.95 4.65
CA LEU A 35 9.12 2.54 3.95
C LEU A 35 10.26 3.48 4.37
N LEU A 36 11.46 2.91 4.48
CA LEU A 36 12.69 3.67 4.63
C LEU A 36 13.32 3.86 3.25
N PRO A 37 14.12 4.92 3.05
CA PRO A 37 14.96 5.03 1.87
C PRO A 37 15.82 3.78 1.68
N LEU A 38 16.00 3.40 0.42
CA LEU A 38 17.04 2.47 0.00
C LEU A 38 18.41 3.12 0.27
N SER A 39 19.37 2.29 0.64
CA SER A 39 20.78 2.69 0.69
C SER A 39 21.47 2.32 -0.62
N ASP A 40 22.62 2.95 -0.90
CA ASP A 40 23.44 2.59 -2.06
C ASP A 40 23.74 1.08 -2.12
N GLN A 41 23.91 0.41 -0.97
CA GLN A 41 24.13 -1.04 -0.96
C GLN A 41 22.89 -1.82 -1.40
N ASP A 42 21.68 -1.35 -1.07
CA ASP A 42 20.44 -2.00 -1.50
C ASP A 42 20.23 -1.87 -3.00
N GLU A 43 20.49 -0.67 -3.53
CA GLU A 43 20.27 -0.37 -4.95
C GLU A 43 21.13 -1.25 -5.88
N TRP A 44 22.25 -1.76 -5.35
CA TRP A 44 23.23 -2.61 -6.04
C TRP A 44 23.11 -4.09 -5.64
N SER A 45 22.12 -4.46 -4.82
CA SER A 45 21.98 -5.82 -4.27
C SER A 45 21.35 -6.82 -5.24
N THR A 46 20.61 -6.34 -6.24
CA THR A 46 19.95 -7.17 -7.25
C THR A 46 20.96 -7.68 -8.30
N GLN A 47 20.69 -8.88 -8.82
CA GLN A 47 21.40 -9.43 -9.98
C GLN A 47 20.59 -9.29 -11.28
N GLU A 48 19.36 -8.74 -11.22
CA GLU A 48 18.57 -8.46 -12.41
C GLU A 48 19.22 -7.34 -13.23
N THR A 49 18.97 -7.34 -14.53
CA THR A 49 19.49 -6.37 -15.47
C THR A 49 18.37 -5.82 -16.32
N GLY A 50 18.52 -4.59 -16.80
CA GLY A 50 17.58 -3.93 -17.69
C GLY A 50 17.28 -2.52 -17.23
N CYS A 51 16.13 -2.00 -17.67
CA CYS A 51 15.66 -0.70 -17.22
C CYS A 51 15.43 -0.72 -15.71
N THR A 52 15.83 0.37 -15.07
CA THR A 52 15.61 0.61 -13.65
C THR A 52 14.54 1.67 -13.48
N SER A 53 13.49 1.34 -12.74
CA SER A 53 12.45 2.29 -12.37
C SER A 53 12.51 2.60 -10.87
N THR A 54 12.50 3.88 -10.49
CA THR A 54 12.63 4.30 -9.09
C THR A 54 11.53 5.26 -8.66
N PHE A 55 11.07 5.09 -7.42
CA PHE A 55 10.18 6.06 -6.76
C PHE A 55 10.98 6.88 -5.75
N ALA A 56 11.16 8.16 -6.05
CA ALA A 56 11.99 9.07 -5.27
C ALA A 56 11.16 10.16 -4.57
N VAL A 57 11.50 10.48 -3.32
CA VAL A 57 10.96 11.62 -2.56
C VAL A 57 12.12 12.41 -1.97
N GLY A 58 12.23 13.70 -2.31
CA GLY A 58 13.28 14.56 -1.74
C GLY A 58 14.71 14.15 -2.08
N GLY A 59 14.92 13.41 -3.19
CA GLY A 59 16.24 12.90 -3.59
C GLY A 59 16.62 11.55 -2.97
N HIS A 60 15.69 10.90 -2.27
CA HIS A 60 15.87 9.57 -1.71
C HIS A 60 14.95 8.56 -2.40
N ASP A 61 15.50 7.40 -2.77
CA ASP A 61 14.76 6.32 -3.42
C ASP A 61 14.11 5.42 -2.37
N TYR A 62 12.83 5.10 -2.55
CA TYR A 62 12.05 4.28 -1.61
C TYR A 62 11.61 2.95 -2.21
N LEU A 63 11.53 2.89 -3.55
CA LEU A 63 11.27 1.69 -4.32
C LEU A 63 12.19 1.70 -5.53
N GLN A 64 12.71 0.53 -5.87
CA GLN A 64 13.46 0.31 -7.09
C GLN A 64 12.98 -0.97 -7.75
N LEU A 65 12.68 -0.91 -9.03
CA LEU A 65 12.34 -2.04 -9.88
C LEU A 65 13.45 -2.20 -10.90
N VAL A 66 14.15 -3.34 -10.90
CA VAL A 66 15.15 -3.68 -11.92
C VAL A 66 14.71 -4.96 -12.60
N GLY A 67 14.44 -4.89 -13.90
CA GLY A 67 13.83 -6.00 -14.61
C GLY A 67 12.52 -6.42 -13.94
N THR A 68 12.48 -7.63 -13.37
CA THR A 68 11.29 -8.15 -12.65
C THR A 68 11.37 -8.06 -11.14
N GLU A 69 12.47 -7.59 -10.57
CA GLU A 69 12.69 -7.57 -9.13
C GLU A 69 12.40 -6.20 -8.53
N LEU A 70 11.47 -6.18 -7.59
CA LEU A 70 11.12 -4.99 -6.82
C LEU A 70 11.80 -5.02 -5.45
N LEU A 71 12.54 -3.96 -5.17
CA LEU A 71 13.24 -3.71 -3.91
C LEU A 71 12.49 -2.63 -3.11
N LEU A 72 12.35 -2.89 -1.80
CA LEU A 72 11.83 -1.94 -0.82
C LEU A 72 12.49 -2.18 0.53
N ARG A 73 12.64 -1.14 1.35
CA ARG A 73 13.22 -1.27 2.69
C ARG A 73 12.24 -0.83 3.77
N ASP A 74 12.25 -1.55 4.87
CA ASP A 74 11.58 -1.15 6.11
C ASP A 74 12.48 -1.37 7.33
N GLN A 75 11.91 -1.24 8.53
CA GLN A 75 12.64 -1.43 9.78
C GLN A 75 13.18 -2.86 9.99
N GLN A 76 12.66 -3.85 9.27
CA GLN A 76 13.11 -5.23 9.32
C GLN A 76 14.24 -5.52 8.32
N GLY A 77 14.47 -4.62 7.36
CA GLY A 77 15.55 -4.71 6.39
C GLY A 77 15.08 -4.52 4.95
N LEU A 78 15.93 -4.94 4.02
CA LEU A 78 15.62 -4.98 2.60
C LEU A 78 14.68 -6.15 2.30
N HIS A 79 13.66 -5.87 1.50
CA HIS A 79 12.76 -6.85 0.92
C HIS A 79 12.92 -6.84 -0.59
N SER A 80 12.95 -8.03 -1.17
CA SER A 80 12.95 -8.24 -2.61
C SER A 80 11.80 -9.16 -3.00
N CYS A 81 11.09 -8.79 -4.06
CA CYS A 81 10.02 -9.60 -4.62
C CYS A 81 10.11 -9.64 -6.14
N ARG A 82 9.99 -10.85 -6.71
CA ARG A 82 9.85 -11.02 -8.15
C ARG A 82 8.41 -10.80 -8.59
N LEU A 83 8.21 -9.92 -9.54
CA LEU A 83 6.93 -9.61 -10.14
C LEU A 83 6.68 -10.45 -11.40
N THR A 84 5.42 -10.52 -11.82
CA THR A 84 5.09 -11.00 -13.16
C THR A 84 5.42 -9.93 -14.20
N THR A 85 5.67 -10.33 -15.45
CA THR A 85 5.94 -9.39 -16.55
C THR A 85 4.84 -8.32 -16.67
N VAL A 86 3.57 -8.70 -16.59
CA VAL A 86 2.45 -7.76 -16.64
C VAL A 86 2.51 -6.74 -15.49
N ALA A 87 2.82 -7.18 -14.27
CA ALA A 87 2.93 -6.28 -13.13
C ALA A 87 4.14 -5.35 -13.24
N THR A 88 5.25 -5.83 -13.81
CA THR A 88 6.42 -5.02 -14.14
C THR A 88 6.07 -3.94 -15.14
N GLU A 89 5.49 -4.30 -16.29
CA GLU A 89 5.11 -3.36 -17.36
C GLU A 89 4.16 -2.28 -16.84
N ASP A 90 3.16 -2.68 -16.05
CA ASP A 90 2.22 -1.78 -15.37
C ASP A 90 2.96 -0.77 -14.47
N LEU A 91 3.92 -1.23 -13.66
CA LEU A 91 4.72 -0.34 -12.82
C LEU A 91 5.64 0.57 -13.64
N GLU A 92 6.32 0.07 -14.67
CA GLU A 92 7.22 0.85 -15.53
C GLU A 92 6.50 2.05 -16.16
N ILE A 93 5.28 1.85 -16.67
CA ILE A 93 4.46 2.95 -17.22
C ILE A 93 3.88 3.87 -16.13
N GLY A 94 4.15 3.57 -14.85
CA GLY A 94 3.75 4.33 -13.68
C GLY A 94 2.30 4.10 -13.28
N ARG A 95 1.75 2.91 -13.57
CA ARG A 95 0.36 2.54 -13.29
C ARG A 95 0.27 1.08 -12.87
N GLY A 96 0.40 0.80 -11.58
CA GLY A 96 0.31 -0.58 -11.13
C GLY A 96 -0.11 -0.70 -9.69
N THR A 97 -0.59 -1.88 -9.33
CA THR A 97 -0.73 -2.31 -7.94
C THR A 97 -0.10 -3.68 -7.81
N VAL A 98 0.89 -3.80 -6.93
CA VAL A 98 1.64 -5.03 -6.71
C VAL A 98 1.65 -5.36 -5.23
N SER A 99 1.89 -6.63 -4.91
CA SER A 99 2.12 -7.04 -3.52
C SER A 99 3.54 -7.55 -3.37
N CYS A 100 4.23 -7.13 -2.30
CA CYS A 100 5.59 -7.55 -2.00
C CYS A 100 5.79 -7.61 -0.48
N SER A 101 6.25 -8.75 0.06
CA SER A 101 6.57 -8.92 1.49
C SER A 101 5.50 -8.40 2.47
N GLY A 102 4.23 -8.61 2.15
CA GLY A 102 3.09 -8.16 2.98
C GLY A 102 2.67 -6.70 2.77
N TYR A 103 3.35 -5.98 1.87
CA TYR A 103 2.93 -4.67 1.38
C TYR A 103 2.07 -4.82 0.14
N ARG A 104 1.02 -4.01 0.02
CA ARG A 104 0.36 -3.71 -1.23
C ARG A 104 0.76 -2.30 -1.67
N LEU A 105 1.55 -2.24 -2.74
CA LEU A 105 2.11 -1.01 -3.28
C LEU A 105 1.32 -0.61 -4.51
N ARG A 106 0.98 0.67 -4.60
CA ARG A 106 0.30 1.22 -5.77
C ARG A 106 0.97 2.49 -6.23
N ILE A 107 1.44 2.49 -7.47
CA ILE A 107 2.02 3.66 -8.12
C ILE A 107 1.01 4.25 -9.09
N ARG A 108 0.84 5.58 -9.00
CA ARG A 108 0.07 6.36 -9.96
C ARG A 108 0.86 7.58 -10.39
N SER A 109 1.43 7.52 -11.58
CA SER A 109 2.06 8.64 -12.26
C SER A 109 1.01 9.57 -12.89
N SER A 110 1.33 10.85 -12.95
CA SER A 110 0.47 11.92 -13.45
C SER A 110 1.29 13.01 -14.12
N GLY A 111 0.63 13.78 -14.99
CA GLY A 111 1.28 14.84 -15.76
C GLY A 111 2.10 14.32 -16.95
N LYS A 112 2.81 15.24 -17.61
CA LYS A 112 3.68 14.93 -18.75
C LYS A 112 5.00 14.34 -18.25
N ALA A 113 5.55 13.37 -18.99
CA ALA A 113 6.93 12.93 -18.80
C ALA A 113 7.89 14.07 -19.11
N THR A 114 8.97 14.13 -18.34
CA THR A 114 10.21 14.78 -18.75
C THR A 114 11.17 13.68 -19.16
N SER A 115 11.58 13.68 -20.43
CA SER A 115 12.48 12.67 -20.99
C SER A 115 13.86 13.27 -21.28
N ASN A 116 14.90 12.48 -21.07
CA ASN A 116 16.27 12.80 -21.48
C ASN A 116 16.79 11.70 -22.41
N PRO A 117 16.75 11.92 -23.73
CA PRO A 117 17.22 10.93 -24.71
C PRO A 117 18.71 10.60 -24.60
N ALA A 118 19.54 11.51 -24.05
CA ALA A 118 20.97 11.27 -23.95
C ALA A 118 21.34 10.22 -22.89
N SER A 119 20.45 9.99 -21.93
CA SER A 119 20.61 9.02 -20.84
C SER A 119 19.47 8.00 -20.81
N ASP A 120 18.78 7.82 -21.95
CA ASP A 120 17.57 6.99 -22.12
C ASP A 120 16.66 6.91 -20.88
N SER A 121 16.32 8.09 -20.36
CA SER A 121 15.57 8.21 -19.11
C SER A 121 14.33 9.08 -19.24
N SER A 122 13.34 8.81 -18.39
CA SER A 122 12.15 9.62 -18.26
C SER A 122 11.66 9.69 -16.82
N SER A 123 10.96 10.76 -16.47
CA SER A 123 10.43 10.94 -15.12
C SER A 123 9.06 11.63 -15.14
N ARG A 124 8.22 11.27 -14.18
CA ARG A 124 6.87 11.82 -13.99
C ARG A 124 6.60 12.04 -12.51
N ARG A 125 5.71 13.00 -12.20
CA ARG A 125 5.17 13.11 -10.84
C ARG A 125 4.34 11.88 -10.54
N ALA A 126 4.51 11.30 -9.36
CA ALA A 126 3.79 10.10 -8.97
C ALA A 126 3.35 10.14 -7.51
N VAL A 127 2.33 9.35 -7.21
CA VAL A 127 1.90 9.01 -5.86
C VAL A 127 2.14 7.53 -5.65
N LEU A 128 2.87 7.19 -4.60
CA LEU A 128 2.98 5.84 -4.09
C LEU A 128 2.02 5.70 -2.91
N THR A 129 1.09 4.76 -2.99
CA THR A 129 0.25 4.33 -1.87
C THR A 129 0.76 3.00 -1.36
N ILE A 130 0.99 2.91 -0.05
CA ILE A 130 1.49 1.72 0.64
C ILE A 130 0.40 1.27 1.60
N ASP A 131 -0.12 0.07 1.41
CA ASP A 131 -1.04 -0.57 2.34
C ASP A 131 -0.34 -1.76 3.00
N ARG A 132 -0.27 -1.75 4.34
CA ARG A 132 0.22 -2.87 5.14
C ARG A 132 -0.79 -3.14 6.24
N ALA A 133 -1.31 -4.37 6.29
CA ALA A 133 -2.27 -4.82 7.30
C ALA A 133 -3.52 -3.90 7.42
N GLY A 134 -4.00 -3.34 6.31
CA GLY A 134 -5.19 -2.48 6.28
C GLY A 134 -4.92 -1.03 6.65
N VAL A 135 -3.66 -0.65 6.93
CA VAL A 135 -3.25 0.74 7.13
C VAL A 135 -2.60 1.24 5.84
N ALA A 136 -3.26 2.19 5.19
CA ALA A 136 -2.78 2.80 3.96
C ALA A 136 -2.15 4.18 4.23
N THR A 137 -0.92 4.38 3.74
CA THR A 137 -0.24 5.68 3.70
C THR A 137 0.08 6.05 2.25
N SER A 138 0.37 7.33 1.98
CA SER A 138 0.73 7.76 0.64
C SER A 138 1.82 8.81 0.65
N MET A 139 2.72 8.72 -0.32
CA MET A 139 3.83 9.63 -0.53
C MET A 139 3.74 10.22 -1.93
N ARG A 140 4.07 11.50 -2.05
CA ARG A 140 4.16 12.20 -3.34
C ARG A 140 5.63 12.31 -3.72
N GLY A 141 5.96 11.89 -4.93
CA GLY A 141 7.33 11.80 -5.39
C GLY A 141 7.43 11.86 -6.91
N ILE A 142 8.55 11.36 -7.41
CA ILE A 142 8.83 11.19 -8.83
C ILE A 142 8.94 9.69 -9.09
N TRP A 143 8.31 9.23 -10.17
CA TRP A 143 8.57 7.92 -10.76
C TRP A 143 9.48 8.13 -11.96
N GLY A 144 10.71 7.64 -11.85
CA GLY A 144 11.73 7.68 -12.89
C GLY A 144 11.90 6.31 -13.52
N VAL A 145 12.28 6.28 -14.80
CA VAL A 145 12.72 5.08 -15.52
C VAL A 145 14.00 5.45 -16.26
N ALA A 146 15.02 4.61 -16.19
CA ALA A 146 16.26 4.74 -16.93
C ALA A 146 16.68 3.40 -17.52
N CYS A 147 17.02 3.42 -18.79
CA CYS A 147 17.69 2.36 -19.54
C CYS A 147 18.98 2.99 -20.14
#